data_AF-A0A948REN0-F1
#
_entry.id   AF-A0A948REN0-F1
#
_cell.length_a   1.000
_cell.length_b   1.000
_cell.length_c   1.000
_cell.angle_alpha   90.00
_cell.angle_beta   90.00
_cell.angle_gamma   90.00
#
_symmetry.space_group_name_H-M   'P 1'
#
loop_
_entity.id
_entity.type
_entity.pdbx_description
1 polymer ?
#
loop_
_entity_poly.entity_id
_entity_poly.type
_entity_poly.pdbx_seq_one_letter_code
_entity_poly.pdbx_strand_id
1 'polypeptide(L)'
;MDIPIAKSRLQSRQTPYDPEPFKERLLELLKQRNETYREASLNSGLDHQAIRRILGGRRPAMHICILLADHFGVNHNEFLQLGGWPTLKAFDLHTASAEKLPTEAVEVALDVARIPDPGTRKQVAEAIRTLLAKYFER
;
A
#
# COMPACT_ATOMS: atom_id res chain seq x y z
N MET A 1 2.29 -1.73 27.18
CA MET A 1 3.41 -2.39 26.47
C MET A 1 2.87 -2.98 25.20
N ASP A 2 3.41 -2.60 24.04
CA ASP A 2 2.99 -3.16 22.75
C ASP A 2 3.20 -4.68 22.77
N ILE A 3 2.19 -5.43 22.33
CA ILE A 3 2.27 -6.89 22.27
C ILE A 3 3.34 -7.27 21.23
N PRO A 4 4.32 -8.13 21.57
CA PRO A 4 5.32 -8.58 20.60
C PRO A 4 4.65 -9.20 19.37
N ILE A 5 5.14 -8.86 18.17
CA ILE A 5 4.57 -9.32 16.88
C ILE A 5 4.42 -10.85 16.84
N ALA A 6 5.36 -11.59 17.42
CA ALA A 6 5.31 -13.04 17.51
C ALA A 6 4.03 -13.55 18.23
N LYS A 7 3.63 -12.87 19.31
CA LYS A 7 2.43 -13.20 20.10
C LYS A 7 1.16 -12.78 19.37
N SER A 8 1.14 -11.59 18.76
CA SER A 8 0.00 -11.12 17.96
C SER A 8 -0.26 -12.03 16.74
N ARG A 9 0.81 -12.47 16.05
CA ARG A 9 0.71 -13.40 14.92
C ARG A 9 0.14 -14.76 15.34
N LEU A 10 0.52 -15.26 16.52
CA LEU A 10 -0.02 -16.52 17.05
C LEU A 10 -1.51 -16.40 17.34
N GLN A 11 -1.94 -15.31 17.97
CA GLN A 11 -3.35 -15.02 18.24
C GLN A 11 -4.16 -14.96 16.94
N SER A 12 -3.67 -14.22 15.94
CA SER A 12 -4.32 -14.14 14.62
C SER A 12 -4.54 -15.50 13.97
N ARG A 13 -3.67 -16.51 14.18
CA ARG A 13 -3.85 -17.86 13.62
C ARG A 13 -5.00 -18.63 14.27
N GLN A 14 -5.37 -18.28 15.50
CA GLN A 14 -6.44 -18.92 16.25
C GLN A 14 -7.78 -18.22 16.04
N THR A 15 -7.76 -16.94 15.66
CA THR A 15 -8.96 -16.17 15.33
C THR A 15 -9.59 -16.67 14.02
N PRO A 16 -10.93 -16.79 13.96
CA PRO A 16 -11.64 -17.00 12.70
C PRO A 16 -11.27 -15.96 11.66
N TYR A 17 -11.16 -16.39 10.40
CA TYR A 17 -10.80 -15.55 9.27
C TYR A 17 -11.97 -15.49 8.30
N ASP A 18 -12.43 -14.28 8.01
CA ASP A 18 -13.40 -14.02 6.95
C ASP A 18 -12.65 -13.69 5.64
N PRO A 19 -12.78 -14.51 4.59
CA PRO A 19 -12.06 -14.30 3.35
C PRO A 19 -12.71 -13.26 2.43
N GLU A 20 -13.99 -12.93 2.58
CA GLU A 20 -14.74 -12.15 1.59
C GLU A 20 -14.15 -10.74 1.36
N PRO A 21 -13.80 -9.95 2.39
CA PRO A 21 -13.22 -8.61 2.18
C PRO A 21 -11.92 -8.63 1.36
N PHE A 22 -11.08 -9.65 1.57
CA PHE A 22 -9.85 -9.80 0.79
C PHE A 22 -10.17 -10.09 -0.68
N LYS A 23 -11.12 -11.00 -0.94
CA LYS A 23 -11.50 -11.39 -2.30
C LYS A 23 -12.03 -10.20 -3.08
N GLU A 24 -12.95 -9.44 -2.49
CA GLU A 24 -13.55 -8.27 -3.13
C GLU A 24 -12.47 -7.25 -3.51
N ARG A 25 -11.58 -6.92 -2.57
CA ARG A 25 -10.49 -5.99 -2.82
C ARG A 25 -9.52 -6.46 -3.89
N LEU A 26 -9.18 -7.75 -3.87
CA LEU A 26 -8.28 -8.33 -4.87
C LEU A 26 -8.90 -8.31 -6.27
N LEU A 27 -10.19 -8.63 -6.39
CA LEU A 27 -10.93 -8.57 -7.66
C LEU A 27 -11.03 -7.15 -8.21
N GLU A 28 -11.22 -6.16 -7.34
CA GLU A 28 -11.21 -4.75 -7.71
C GLU A 28 -9.87 -4.34 -8.34
N LEU A 29 -8.75 -4.66 -7.67
CA LEU A 29 -7.40 -4.31 -8.13
C LEU A 29 -7.03 -5.00 -9.43
N LEU A 30 -7.42 -6.28 -9.58
CA LEU A 30 -7.25 -7.02 -10.83
C LEU A 30 -8.01 -6.36 -11.99
N LYS A 31 -9.25 -5.90 -11.74
CA LYS A 31 -10.05 -5.20 -12.73
C LYS A 31 -9.44 -3.84 -13.10
N GLN A 32 -8.94 -3.09 -12.12
CA GLN A 32 -8.30 -1.79 -12.36
C GLN A 32 -7.05 -1.90 -13.25
N ARG A 33 -6.27 -2.98 -13.07
CA ARG A 33 -5.06 -3.23 -13.87
C ARG A 33 -5.27 -4.08 -15.12
N ASN A 34 -6.47 -4.61 -15.32
CA ASN A 34 -6.81 -5.52 -16.41
C ASN A 34 -5.87 -6.75 -16.47
N GLU A 35 -5.55 -7.33 -15.32
CA GLU A 35 -4.65 -8.49 -15.20
C GLU A 35 -5.44 -9.80 -14.97
N THR A 36 -4.98 -10.90 -15.57
CA THR A 36 -5.49 -12.22 -15.23
C THR A 36 -4.94 -12.70 -13.89
N TYR A 37 -5.61 -13.66 -13.24
CA TYR A 37 -5.14 -14.23 -11.97
C TYR A 37 -3.75 -14.84 -12.07
N ARG A 38 -3.42 -15.43 -13.23
CA ARG A 38 -2.12 -16.04 -13.49
C ARG A 38 -1.04 -14.97 -13.61
N GLU A 39 -1.29 -13.92 -14.40
CA GLU A 39 -0.35 -12.81 -14.58
C GLU A 39 -0.07 -12.10 -13.27
N ALA A 40 -1.12 -11.70 -12.55
CA ALA A 40 -0.97 -11.01 -11.26
C ALA A 40 -0.24 -11.89 -10.22
N SER A 41 -0.47 -13.21 -10.21
CA SER A 41 0.27 -14.12 -9.33
C SER A 41 1.76 -14.17 -9.68
N LEU A 42 2.11 -14.28 -10.97
CA LEU A 42 3.51 -14.36 -11.39
C LEU A 42 4.23 -13.01 -11.23
N ASN A 43 3.57 -11.91 -11.59
CA ASN A 43 4.12 -10.56 -11.51
C ASN A 43 4.34 -10.12 -10.05
N SER A 44 3.54 -10.62 -9.11
CA SER A 44 3.79 -10.46 -7.66
C SER A 44 4.86 -11.39 -7.10
N GLY A 45 5.53 -12.19 -7.94
CA GLY A 45 6.56 -13.14 -7.49
C GLY A 45 6.01 -14.37 -6.76
N LEU A 46 4.72 -14.67 -6.91
CA LEU A 46 4.06 -15.85 -6.35
C LEU A 46 3.94 -16.97 -7.39
N ASP A 47 3.58 -18.17 -6.94
CA ASP A 47 3.20 -19.24 -7.87
C ASP A 47 1.85 -18.94 -8.54
N HIS A 48 1.68 -19.44 -9.76
CA HIS A 48 0.52 -19.19 -10.63
C HIS A 48 -0.87 -19.51 -10.02
N GLN A 49 -0.95 -20.26 -8.90
CA GLN A 49 -2.21 -20.60 -8.24
C GLN A 49 -2.49 -19.72 -7.01
N ALA A 50 -1.61 -18.81 -6.62
CA ALA A 50 -1.71 -18.05 -5.38
C ALA A 50 -3.03 -17.28 -5.27
N ILE A 51 -3.35 -16.44 -6.26
CA ILE A 51 -4.61 -15.69 -6.28
C ILE A 51 -5.81 -16.64 -6.30
N ARG A 52 -5.75 -17.74 -7.05
CA ARG A 52 -6.85 -18.72 -7.10
C ARG A 52 -7.14 -19.36 -5.74
N ARG A 53 -6.10 -19.65 -4.95
CA ARG A 53 -6.26 -20.18 -3.59
C ARG A 53 -6.91 -19.15 -2.66
N ILE A 54 -6.54 -17.88 -2.78
CA ILE A 54 -7.12 -16.78 -2.00
C ILE A 54 -8.61 -16.63 -2.33
N LEU A 55 -8.95 -16.60 -3.63
CA LEU A 55 -10.34 -16.55 -4.09
C LEU A 55 -11.15 -17.79 -3.68
N GLY A 56 -10.49 -18.93 -3.54
CA GLY A 56 -11.06 -20.16 -2.96
C GLY A 56 -11.28 -20.10 -1.44
N GLY A 57 -11.01 -18.96 -0.79
CA GLY A 57 -11.22 -18.77 0.65
C GLY A 57 -10.04 -19.16 1.53
N ARG A 58 -8.90 -19.57 0.94
CA ARG A 58 -7.70 -19.87 1.72
C ARG A 58 -7.07 -18.58 2.21
N ARG A 59 -6.86 -18.49 3.52
CA ARG A 59 -6.13 -17.38 4.14
C ARG A 59 -4.71 -17.25 3.56
N PRO A 60 -4.33 -16.10 2.98
CA PRO A 60 -2.97 -15.86 2.52
C PRO A 60 -2.00 -15.77 3.71
N ALA A 61 -0.79 -16.28 3.55
CA ALA A 61 0.27 -16.06 4.54
C ALA A 61 0.77 -14.61 4.48
N MET A 62 1.37 -14.10 5.56
CA MET A 62 1.85 -12.70 5.62
C MET A 62 2.75 -12.31 4.44
N HIS A 63 3.69 -13.16 4.02
CA HIS A 63 4.56 -12.86 2.88
C HIS A 63 3.78 -12.74 1.56
N ILE A 64 2.70 -13.50 1.40
CA ILE A 64 1.80 -13.40 0.23
C ILE A 64 1.07 -12.06 0.26
N CYS A 65 0.55 -11.63 1.42
CA CYS A 65 -0.05 -10.31 1.59
C CYS A 65 0.92 -9.19 1.20
N ILE A 66 2.17 -9.29 1.65
CA ILE A 66 3.22 -8.29 1.39
C ILE A 66 3.53 -8.22 -0.12
N LEU A 67 3.77 -9.35 -0.76
CA LEU A 67 4.10 -9.42 -2.18
C LEU A 67 2.97 -8.94 -3.09
N LEU A 68 1.71 -9.25 -2.75
CA LEU A 68 0.56 -8.73 -3.49
C LEU A 68 0.41 -7.22 -3.30
N ALA A 69 0.60 -6.70 -2.09
CA ALA A 69 0.51 -5.27 -1.82
C ALA A 69 1.56 -4.47 -2.59
N ASP A 70 2.81 -4.96 -2.62
CA ASP A 70 3.91 -4.39 -3.40
C ASP A 70 3.56 -4.38 -4.91
N HIS A 71 3.12 -5.52 -5.45
CA HIS A 71 2.69 -5.62 -6.84
C HIS A 71 1.62 -4.59 -7.17
N PHE A 72 0.52 -4.56 -6.41
CA PHE A 72 -0.60 -3.65 -6.67
C PHE A 72 -0.31 -2.18 -6.30
N GLY A 73 0.80 -1.90 -5.62
CA GLY A 73 1.18 -0.54 -5.19
C GLY A 73 0.25 0.01 -4.11
N VAL A 74 -0.31 -0.87 -3.27
CA VAL A 74 -1.22 -0.51 -2.16
C VAL A 74 -0.51 -0.62 -0.82
N ASN A 75 -1.15 -0.15 0.25
CA ASN A 75 -0.56 -0.25 1.57
C ASN A 75 -0.42 -1.72 2.00
N HIS A 76 0.79 -2.15 2.39
CA HIS A 76 1.03 -3.51 2.89
C HIS A 76 0.20 -3.84 4.14
N ASN A 77 -0.04 -2.87 5.02
CA ASN A 77 -0.87 -3.05 6.20
C ASN A 77 -2.35 -3.28 5.85
N GLU A 78 -2.85 -2.72 4.74
CA GLU A 78 -4.20 -3.01 4.23
C GLU A 78 -4.35 -4.51 3.93
N PHE A 79 -3.42 -5.08 3.16
CA PHE A 79 -3.44 -6.50 2.81
C PHE A 79 -3.17 -7.43 4.00
N LEU A 80 -2.34 -7.00 4.96
CA LEU A 80 -2.15 -7.75 6.20
C LEU A 80 -3.45 -7.80 7.01
N GLN A 81 -4.15 -6.67 7.17
CA GLN A 81 -5.43 -6.61 7.87
C GLN A 81 -6.51 -7.44 7.18
N LEU A 82 -6.64 -7.29 5.86
CA LEU A 82 -7.57 -8.12 5.07
C LEU A 82 -7.25 -9.60 5.23
N GLY A 83 -5.97 -9.97 5.36
CA GLY A 83 -5.52 -11.35 5.62
C GLY A 83 -5.65 -11.79 7.09
N GLY A 84 -6.25 -10.97 7.94
CA GLY A 84 -6.42 -11.19 9.38
C GLY A 84 -5.13 -11.13 10.20
N TRP A 85 -4.05 -10.59 9.64
CA TRP A 85 -2.74 -10.49 10.26
C TRP A 85 -2.56 -9.16 11.01
N PRO A 86 -1.70 -9.11 12.04
CA PRO A 86 -1.36 -7.84 12.67
C PRO A 86 -0.65 -6.92 11.67
N THR A 87 -0.87 -5.62 11.81
CA THR A 87 -0.09 -4.61 11.09
C THR A 87 1.36 -4.61 11.56
N LEU A 88 2.24 -4.15 10.68
CA LEU A 88 3.66 -3.99 10.96
C LEU A 88 4.00 -2.50 10.92
N LYS A 89 4.67 -2.02 11.97
CA LYS A 89 5.12 -0.61 12.04
C LYS A 89 6.02 -0.21 10.88
N ALA A 90 6.76 -1.17 10.30
CA ALA A 90 7.59 -0.96 9.12
C ALA A 90 6.79 -0.54 7.87
N PHE A 91 5.48 -0.85 7.86
CA PHE A 91 4.55 -0.51 6.78
C PHE A 91 3.51 0.52 7.21
N ASP A 92 3.69 1.14 8.38
CA ASP A 92 2.95 2.34 8.70
C ASP A 92 3.40 3.39 7.69
N LEU A 93 2.60 3.55 6.64
CA LEU A 93 2.73 4.67 5.74
C LEU A 93 2.59 5.92 6.60
N HIS A 94 3.71 6.60 6.84
CA HIS A 94 3.70 8.05 6.91
C HIS A 94 3.38 8.57 5.50
N THR A 95 2.20 8.22 4.97
CA THR A 95 1.50 9.21 4.17
C THR A 95 1.46 10.40 5.11
N ALA A 96 2.16 11.48 4.75
CA ALA A 96 1.73 12.78 5.23
C ALA A 96 0.25 12.81 4.84
N SER A 97 -0.60 12.48 5.81
CA SER A 97 -2.03 12.42 5.58
C SER A 97 -2.33 13.78 4.97
N ALA A 98 -2.80 13.79 3.72
CA ALA A 98 -3.27 15.01 3.11
C ALA A 98 -4.39 15.64 3.98
N GLU A 99 -4.97 14.88 4.90
CA GLU A 99 -5.94 15.33 5.91
C GLU A 99 -5.30 16.11 7.08
N LYS A 100 -3.96 16.20 7.17
CA LYS A 100 -3.22 16.98 8.18
C LYS A 100 -2.07 17.81 7.60
N LEU A 101 -2.06 18.06 6.29
CA LEU A 101 -1.16 19.07 5.76
C LEU A 101 -1.68 20.46 6.17
N PRO A 102 -0.81 21.38 6.64
CA PRO A 102 -1.21 22.77 6.82
C PRO A 102 -1.69 23.33 5.47
N THR A 103 -2.70 24.21 5.49
CA THR A 103 -3.37 24.70 4.28
C THR A 103 -2.38 25.24 3.26
N GLU A 104 -1.32 25.89 3.71
CA GLU A 104 -0.25 26.45 2.89
C GLU A 104 0.49 25.38 2.07
N ALA A 105 0.67 24.18 2.60
CA ALA A 105 1.31 23.08 1.88
C ALA A 105 0.38 22.47 0.82
N VAL A 106 -0.93 22.48 1.08
CA VAL A 106 -1.95 22.01 0.12
C VAL A 106 -2.07 22.98 -1.06
N GLU A 107 -2.09 24.29 -0.78
CA GLU A 107 -2.15 25.33 -1.82
C GLU A 107 -0.97 25.24 -2.79
N VAL A 108 0.25 25.11 -2.27
CA VAL A 108 1.46 24.94 -3.10
C VAL A 108 1.37 23.68 -3.98
N ALA A 109 0.85 22.58 -3.44
CA ALA A 109 0.68 21.34 -4.21
C ALA A 109 -0.35 21.50 -5.34
N LEU A 110 -1.47 22.18 -5.06
CA LEU A 110 -2.51 22.46 -6.06
C LEU A 110 -1.98 23.36 -7.18
N ASP A 111 -1.23 24.41 -6.86
CA ASP A 111 -0.66 25.32 -7.85
C ASP A 111 0.36 24.62 -8.75
N VAL A 112 1.22 23.77 -8.20
CA VAL A 112 2.15 22.95 -8.99
C VAL A 112 1.39 21.98 -9.91
N ALA A 113 0.28 21.40 -9.46
CA ALA A 113 -0.53 20.48 -10.25
C ALA A 113 -1.21 21.16 -11.45
N ARG A 114 -1.52 22.47 -11.35
CA ARG A 114 -2.13 23.26 -12.43
C ARG A 114 -1.17 23.58 -13.58
N ILE A 115 0.12 23.32 -13.45
CA ILE A 115 1.10 23.56 -14.50
C ILE A 115 0.92 22.50 -15.61
N PRO A 116 0.54 22.92 -16.84
CA PRO A 116 0.21 21.99 -17.92
C PRO A 116 1.45 21.35 -18.54
N ASP A 117 2.55 22.11 -18.65
CA ASP A 117 3.81 21.62 -19.20
C ASP A 117 4.55 20.74 -18.18
N PRO A 118 4.80 19.45 -18.47
CA PRO A 118 5.46 18.55 -17.53
C PRO A 118 6.90 18.96 -17.21
N GLY A 119 7.62 19.56 -18.15
CA GLY A 119 9.00 20.01 -17.96
C GLY A 119 9.08 21.14 -16.93
N THR A 120 8.25 22.17 -17.11
CA THR A 120 8.10 23.30 -16.21
C THR A 120 7.61 22.84 -14.83
N ARG A 121 6.62 21.94 -14.78
CA ARG A 121 6.12 21.40 -13.51
C ARG A 121 7.22 20.70 -12.72
N LYS A 122 8.08 19.92 -13.40
CA LYS A 122 9.22 19.27 -12.77
C LYS A 122 10.25 20.28 -12.25
N GLN A 123 10.59 21.29 -13.06
CA GLN A 123 11.54 22.34 -12.65
C GLN A 123 11.06 23.10 -11.41
N VAL A 124 9.77 23.44 -11.35
CA VAL A 124 9.18 24.13 -10.19
C VAL A 124 9.23 23.24 -8.94
N ALA A 125 8.89 21.95 -9.06
CA ALA A 125 8.99 21.01 -7.94
C ALA A 125 10.44 20.84 -7.44
N GLU A 126 11.42 20.80 -8.34
CA GLU A 126 12.85 20.74 -8.00
C GLU A 126 13.33 22.02 -7.31
N ALA A 127 12.88 23.19 -7.75
CA ALA A 127 13.19 24.46 -7.11
C ALA A 127 12.65 24.52 -5.68
N ILE A 128 11.39 24.12 -5.47
CA ILE A 128 10.78 24.02 -4.13
C ILE A 128 11.59 23.08 -3.23
N ARG A 129 11.97 21.90 -3.73
CA ARG A 129 12.80 20.95 -2.98
C ARG A 129 14.17 21.53 -2.62
N THR A 130 14.79 22.27 -3.53
CA THR A 130 16.09 22.92 -3.28
C THR A 130 16.00 23.96 -2.16
N LEU A 131 14.93 24.75 -2.14
CA LEU A 131 14.69 25.74 -1.08
C LEU A 131 14.43 25.06 0.27
N LEU A 132 13.65 23.99 0.28
CA LEU A 132 13.39 23.20 1.48
C LEU A 132 14.66 22.51 2.00
N ALA A 133 15.50 21.97 1.10
CA ALA A 133 16.77 21.35 1.48
C ALA A 133 17.66 22.34 2.26
N LYS A 134 17.77 23.59 1.80
CA LYS A 134 18.50 24.64 2.52
C LYS A 134 17.95 24.96 3.91
N TYR A 135 16.63 24.80 4.11
CA TYR A 135 15.99 24.99 5.41
C TYR A 135 16.27 23.81 6.36
N PHE A 136 16.31 22.58 5.83
CA PHE A 136 16.57 21.36 6.61
C PHE A 136 18.05 21.04 6.83
N GLU A 137 18.96 21.65 6.06
CA GLU A 137 20.42 21.57 6.25
C GLU A 137 20.95 22.49 7.38
N ARG A 138 20.06 23.14 8.14
CA ARG A 138 20.40 23.87 9.37
C ARG A 138 20.42 22.98 10.60
#